data_AF-A0A143ZS31-F1
#
_entry.id   AF-A0A143ZS31-F1
#
_cell.length_a   1.000
_cell.length_b   1.000
_cell.length_c   1.000
_cell.angle_alpha   90.00
_cell.angle_beta   90.00
_cell.angle_gamma   90.00
#
_symmetry.space_group_name_H-M   'P 1'
#
loop_
_entity.id
_entity.type
_entity.pdbx_description
1 polymer ?
#
loop_
_entity_poly.entity_id
_entity_poly.type
_entity_poly.pdbx_seq_one_letter_code
_entity_poly.pdbx_strand_id
1 'polypeptide(L)'
;MDEHVSVTPENSEQSIFQSSLSVEAKIERARMELLDLGARNRLLNVPRFSKSAKTVDIVDEKSTEVFRILVSEGKAMTFLAGAKGRESQDNDDGDALIELALPDDDDKDESGRLTRHADTKLQTRMTPNGLQKRLLDLYFDARTLEEEQGVNILYLGLGTLKWVDPNNAENIRYAPLILVPVSLERGSAAERFKLRARQEDFASNLSLEAFLDRIHKIRMPEFEASEDFDFETYTSKVSEAIAVKPTWSVQPDEIVLGFFSFAKFLMYRDLDPTLWPADKKFTDRPLHLSGGTAPSKYHKRAS
;
A
#
# COMPACT_ATOMS: atom_id res chain seq x y z
N MET A 1 58.98 20.10 0.76
CA MET A 1 58.00 21.09 0.27
C MET A 1 57.12 20.25 -0.61
N ASP A 2 56.20 19.53 0.03
CA ASP A 2 55.51 18.39 -0.56
C ASP A 2 54.03 18.61 -0.31
N GLU A 3 53.34 18.96 -1.39
CA GLU A 3 51.93 19.26 -1.42
C GLU A 3 51.09 18.00 -1.19
N HIS A 4 50.24 18.07 -0.18
CA HIS A 4 49.08 17.20 -0.03
C HIS A 4 48.13 17.42 -1.20
N VAL A 5 47.93 16.39 -2.04
CA VAL A 5 46.78 16.33 -2.94
C VAL A 5 45.78 15.33 -2.36
N SER A 6 44.73 15.88 -1.77
CA SER A 6 43.51 15.21 -1.33
C SER A 6 42.74 14.67 -2.54
N VAL A 7 42.46 13.37 -2.55
CA VAL A 7 41.52 12.75 -3.49
C VAL A 7 40.14 12.73 -2.84
N THR A 8 39.23 13.58 -3.29
CA THR A 8 37.79 13.46 -3.05
C THR A 8 37.14 12.69 -4.21
N PRO A 9 36.28 11.69 -3.95
CA PRO A 9 35.48 11.08 -5.01
C PRO A 9 34.26 11.97 -5.32
N GLU A 10 34.30 12.69 -6.43
CA GLU A 10 33.10 13.29 -7.04
C GLU A 10 32.28 12.19 -7.71
N ASN A 11 31.29 11.65 -6.99
CA ASN A 11 30.20 10.92 -7.62
C ASN A 11 29.11 11.95 -7.96
N SER A 12 29.24 12.60 -9.11
CA SER A 12 28.22 13.54 -9.61
C SER A 12 27.02 12.75 -10.13
N GLU A 13 25.91 12.85 -9.40
CA GLU A 13 24.58 12.47 -9.91
C GLU A 13 24.23 13.36 -11.10
N GLN A 14 24.62 12.94 -12.32
CA GLN A 14 24.18 13.59 -13.54
C GLN A 14 22.66 13.50 -13.64
N SER A 15 22.01 14.67 -13.70
CA SER A 15 20.56 14.79 -13.86
C SER A 15 20.08 14.00 -15.09
N ILE A 16 19.05 13.16 -14.93
CA ILE A 16 18.46 12.28 -15.96
C ILE A 16 18.20 13.01 -17.28
N PHE A 17 17.81 14.28 -17.18
CA PHE A 17 17.47 15.14 -18.32
C PHE A 17 18.69 15.53 -19.18
N GLN A 18 19.92 15.43 -18.63
CA GLN A 18 21.18 15.77 -19.30
C GLN A 18 21.81 14.59 -20.06
N SER A 19 21.23 13.39 -20.00
CA SER A 19 21.73 12.20 -20.71
C SER A 19 21.44 12.24 -22.22
N SER A 20 22.28 11.58 -23.04
CA SER A 20 22.11 11.45 -24.51
C SER A 20 21.09 10.37 -24.94
N LEU A 21 20.28 9.87 -24.00
CA LEU A 21 19.29 8.83 -24.22
C LEU A 21 18.09 9.33 -25.05
N SER A 22 17.41 8.43 -25.76
CA SER A 22 16.14 8.75 -26.43
C SER A 22 15.07 9.16 -25.41
N VAL A 23 14.03 9.88 -25.86
CA VAL A 23 12.94 10.34 -24.98
C VAL A 23 12.27 9.14 -24.29
N GLU A 24 12.08 8.04 -25.01
CA GLU A 24 11.51 6.78 -24.49
C GLU A 24 12.42 6.18 -23.42
N ALA A 25 13.74 6.15 -23.65
CA ALA A 25 14.70 5.63 -22.67
C ALA A 25 14.81 6.53 -21.43
N LYS A 26 14.65 7.85 -21.57
CA LYS A 26 14.59 8.80 -20.45
C LYS A 26 13.32 8.63 -19.63
N ILE A 27 12.18 8.44 -20.30
CA ILE A 27 10.90 8.18 -19.64
C ILE A 27 10.97 6.85 -18.91
N GLU A 28 11.48 5.79 -19.52
CA GLU A 28 11.61 4.50 -18.85
C GLU A 28 12.57 4.56 -17.66
N ARG A 29 13.66 5.33 -17.75
CA ARG A 29 14.56 5.57 -16.61
C ARG A 29 13.91 6.40 -15.49
N ALA A 30 13.15 7.43 -15.83
CA ALA A 30 12.38 8.21 -14.84
C ALA A 30 11.31 7.34 -14.18
N ARG A 31 10.65 6.48 -14.95
CA ARG A 31 9.73 5.45 -14.44
C ARG A 31 10.45 4.49 -13.49
N MET A 32 11.68 4.06 -13.80
CA MET A 32 12.49 3.22 -12.91
C MET A 32 12.80 3.88 -11.58
N GLU A 33 13.15 5.17 -11.57
CA GLU A 33 13.47 5.90 -10.33
C GLU A 33 12.24 6.17 -9.45
N LEU A 34 11.04 6.17 -10.03
CA LEU A 34 9.78 6.27 -9.28
C LEU A 34 9.43 4.97 -8.53
N LEU A 35 9.90 3.82 -9.00
CA LEU A 35 9.68 2.54 -8.36
C LEU A 35 10.60 2.38 -7.13
N ASP A 36 10.12 2.78 -5.96
CA ASP A 36 10.77 2.41 -4.70
C ASP A 36 10.57 0.92 -4.44
N LEU A 37 11.46 0.08 -4.98
CA LEU A 37 11.45 -1.37 -4.78
C LEU A 37 12.19 -1.80 -3.50
N GLY A 38 12.50 -0.85 -2.61
CA GLY A 38 13.23 -1.07 -1.38
C GLY A 38 12.35 -1.41 -0.19
N ALA A 39 12.99 -1.76 0.93
CA ALA A 39 12.33 -2.11 2.19
C ALA A 39 11.55 -0.96 2.85
N ARG A 40 11.76 0.28 2.39
CA ARG A 40 11.04 1.47 2.86
C ARG A 40 9.64 1.58 2.25
N ASN A 41 9.41 0.92 1.11
CA ASN A 41 8.12 0.89 0.48
C ASN A 41 7.18 -0.05 1.26
N ARG A 42 6.16 0.52 1.91
CA ARG A 42 5.14 -0.23 2.66
C ARG A 42 4.31 -1.16 1.79
N LEU A 43 4.25 -0.93 0.48
CA LEU A 43 3.63 -1.85 -0.47
C LEU A 43 4.46 -3.11 -0.70
N LEU A 44 5.75 -3.12 -0.35
CA LEU A 44 6.61 -4.31 -0.44
C LEU A 44 7.01 -4.86 0.94
N ASN A 45 6.92 -4.03 1.98
CA ASN A 45 7.31 -4.38 3.32
C ASN A 45 6.40 -3.70 4.34
N VAL A 46 5.26 -4.33 4.63
CA VAL A 46 4.38 -3.93 5.72
C VAL A 46 5.02 -4.33 7.04
N PRO A 47 5.21 -3.39 7.97
CA PRO A 47 5.67 -3.71 9.33
C PRO A 47 4.56 -4.41 10.10
N ARG A 48 4.47 -5.74 9.96
CA ARG A 48 3.47 -6.59 10.62
C ARG A 48 3.74 -6.71 12.11
N PHE A 49 2.68 -6.59 12.91
CA PHE A 49 2.72 -6.73 14.37
C PHE A 49 3.75 -5.81 15.06
N SER A 50 4.13 -4.71 14.39
CA SER A 50 5.10 -3.76 14.92
C SER A 50 4.42 -2.78 15.87
N LYS A 51 4.99 -2.63 17.07
CA LYS A 51 4.47 -1.73 18.11
C LYS A 51 4.52 -0.26 17.71
N SER A 52 5.53 0.13 16.93
CA SER A 52 5.76 1.51 16.51
C SER A 52 5.07 1.85 15.19
N ALA A 53 4.68 0.84 14.41
CA ALA A 53 4.04 1.07 13.14
C ALA A 53 2.64 1.67 13.32
N LYS A 54 2.34 2.70 12.54
CA LYS A 54 0.99 3.22 12.35
C LYS A 54 0.20 2.29 11.44
N THR A 55 -0.11 1.10 11.95
CA THR A 55 -0.92 0.06 11.31
C THR A 55 -1.78 -0.64 12.35
N VAL A 56 -2.88 -1.24 11.92
CA VAL A 56 -3.71 -2.14 12.75
C VAL A 56 -3.79 -3.48 12.03
N ASP A 57 -3.22 -4.52 12.62
CA ASP A 57 -3.35 -5.90 12.14
C ASP A 57 -4.72 -6.46 12.56
N ILE A 58 -5.45 -6.99 11.58
CA ILE A 58 -6.72 -7.69 11.77
C ILE A 58 -6.43 -9.20 11.74
N VAL A 59 -7.00 -9.92 12.68
CA VAL A 59 -6.66 -11.32 12.96
C VAL A 59 -7.90 -12.16 13.19
N ASP A 60 -7.83 -13.46 12.93
CA ASP A 60 -8.99 -14.38 12.99
C ASP A 60 -10.18 -13.89 12.15
N GLU A 61 -9.91 -13.26 11.00
CA GLU A 61 -10.91 -12.87 10.02
C GLU A 61 -10.63 -13.51 8.67
N LYS A 62 -11.68 -13.67 7.85
CA LYS A 62 -11.56 -14.15 6.48
C LYS A 62 -11.56 -13.00 5.51
N SER A 63 -10.50 -12.84 4.72
CA SER A 63 -10.39 -11.73 3.77
C SER A 63 -11.52 -11.73 2.74
N THR A 64 -12.01 -12.91 2.34
CA THR A 64 -13.18 -13.07 1.45
C THR A 64 -14.45 -12.46 2.06
N GLU A 65 -14.69 -12.69 3.35
CA GLU A 65 -15.84 -12.14 4.06
C GLU A 65 -15.71 -10.65 4.32
N VAL A 66 -14.52 -10.21 4.72
CA VAL A 66 -14.24 -8.79 4.90
C VAL A 66 -14.43 -8.05 3.59
N PHE A 67 -13.96 -8.60 2.46
CA PHE A 67 -14.19 -8.05 1.14
C PHE A 67 -15.69 -7.98 0.80
N ARG A 68 -16.41 -9.09 0.96
CA ARG A 68 -17.86 -9.17 0.69
C ARG A 68 -18.64 -8.12 1.48
N ILE A 69 -18.43 -8.05 2.79
CA ILE A 69 -19.22 -7.17 3.66
C ILE A 69 -18.83 -5.70 3.46
N LEU A 70 -17.53 -5.38 3.35
CA LEU A 70 -17.05 -4.00 3.28
C LEU A 70 -17.18 -3.40 1.88
N VAL A 71 -16.89 -4.18 0.83
CA VAL A 71 -16.84 -3.73 -0.57
C VAL A 71 -18.15 -4.07 -1.28
N SER A 72 -18.51 -5.36 -1.37
CA SER A 72 -19.69 -5.78 -2.15
C SER A 72 -21.02 -5.34 -1.52
N GLU A 73 -21.15 -5.41 -0.20
CA GLU A 73 -22.36 -4.99 0.53
C GLU A 73 -22.30 -3.53 1.00
N GLY A 74 -21.13 -2.88 0.97
CA GLY A 74 -20.94 -1.50 1.42
C GLY A 74 -21.20 -1.26 2.91
N LYS A 75 -21.16 -2.30 3.75
CA LYS A 75 -21.44 -2.19 5.19
C LYS A 75 -20.23 -1.69 5.95
N ALA A 76 -20.48 -0.81 6.92
CA ALA A 76 -19.44 -0.39 7.85
C ALA A 76 -19.08 -1.51 8.84
N MET A 77 -17.78 -1.64 9.12
CA MET A 77 -17.28 -2.55 10.14
C MET A 77 -16.76 -1.77 11.36
N THR A 78 -16.77 -2.41 12.52
CA THR A 78 -16.19 -1.90 13.76
C THR A 78 -15.00 -2.76 14.19
N PHE A 79 -14.24 -2.32 15.18
CA PHE A 79 -13.07 -3.07 15.66
C PHE A 79 -13.32 -3.68 17.04
N LEU A 80 -12.81 -4.89 17.24
CA LEU A 80 -12.71 -5.55 18.54
C LEU A 80 -11.25 -5.62 18.98
N ALA A 81 -11.02 -5.20 20.22
CA ALA A 81 -9.74 -5.38 20.89
C ALA A 81 -9.58 -6.84 21.35
N GLY A 82 -8.34 -7.31 21.41
CA GLY A 82 -8.02 -8.61 22.01
C GLY A 82 -8.20 -8.56 23.53
N ALA A 83 -8.75 -9.63 24.14
CA ALA A 83 -9.00 -9.63 25.59
C ALA A 83 -7.71 -9.91 26.40
N LYS A 84 -7.66 -9.28 27.59
CA LYS A 84 -6.56 -9.21 28.59
C LYS A 84 -5.50 -8.13 28.34
N GLY A 85 -5.93 -6.87 28.41
CA GLY A 85 -5.19 -5.90 29.21
C GLY A 85 -5.57 -6.09 30.68
N ARG A 86 -4.89 -6.97 31.42
CA ARG A 86 -4.92 -6.84 32.89
C ARG A 86 -3.98 -5.70 33.24
N GLU A 87 -4.48 -4.76 34.03
CA GLU A 87 -3.72 -3.68 34.64
C GLU A 87 -2.46 -4.26 35.32
N SER A 88 -1.32 -4.16 34.65
CA SER A 88 -0.05 -4.16 35.34
C SER A 88 0.08 -2.76 35.94
N GLN A 89 -0.18 -2.64 37.25
CA GLN A 89 0.42 -1.56 38.02
C GLN A 89 1.93 -1.78 37.99
N ASP A 90 2.58 -1.26 36.97
CA ASP A 90 3.98 -0.87 36.99
C ASP A 90 4.21 0.10 35.84
N ASN A 91 4.95 1.18 36.14
CA ASN A 91 5.34 2.20 35.19
C ASN A 91 6.28 1.60 34.12
N ASP A 92 5.71 0.95 33.11
CA ASP A 92 6.40 0.61 31.87
C ASP A 92 5.38 0.65 30.72
N ASP A 93 5.60 1.58 29.77
CA ASP A 93 4.83 1.77 28.53
C ASP A 93 5.00 0.55 27.59
N GLY A 94 4.45 -0.59 28.00
CA GLY A 94 4.71 -1.90 27.40
C GLY A 94 3.43 -2.65 27.02
N ASP A 95 2.87 -2.35 25.84
CA ASP A 95 1.84 -3.22 25.24
C ASP A 95 2.49 -4.57 24.87
N ALA A 96 2.24 -5.59 25.69
CA ALA A 96 2.58 -6.98 25.45
C ALA A 96 1.72 -7.55 24.32
N LEU A 97 2.26 -8.48 23.52
CA LEU A 97 1.48 -9.25 22.55
C LEU A 97 0.45 -10.06 23.33
N ILE A 98 -0.82 -9.67 23.21
CA ILE A 98 -1.93 -10.31 23.92
C ILE A 98 -2.25 -11.64 23.23
N GLU A 99 -2.46 -12.67 24.05
CA GLU A 99 -3.06 -13.93 23.65
C GLU A 99 -4.51 -13.64 23.23
N LEU A 100 -4.84 -13.89 21.96
CA LEU A 100 -6.22 -13.72 21.48
C LEU A 100 -7.12 -14.56 22.36
N ALA A 101 -7.97 -13.94 23.17
CA ALA A 101 -9.17 -14.63 23.63
C ALA A 101 -10.02 -14.83 22.38
N LEU A 102 -9.99 -16.06 21.86
CA LEU A 102 -10.97 -16.49 20.88
C LEU A 102 -12.35 -16.16 21.48
N PRO A 103 -13.23 -15.47 20.75
CA PRO A 103 -14.60 -15.28 21.19
C PRO A 103 -15.21 -16.64 21.57
N ASP A 104 -15.95 -16.71 22.67
CA ASP A 104 -16.58 -17.95 23.15
C ASP A 104 -17.64 -18.51 22.16
N ASP A 105 -18.02 -17.75 21.13
CA ASP A 105 -18.91 -18.18 20.05
C ASP A 105 -18.12 -18.88 18.92
N ASP A 106 -18.00 -20.20 19.05
CA ASP A 106 -17.66 -21.12 17.96
C ASP A 106 -18.91 -21.57 17.17
N ASP A 107 -20.02 -20.85 17.34
CA ASP A 107 -21.25 -21.09 16.59
C ASP A 107 -20.99 -21.00 15.09
N LYS A 108 -21.49 -22.00 14.38
CA LYS A 108 -21.39 -22.09 12.92
C LYS A 108 -22.75 -21.85 12.29
N ASP A 109 -22.75 -21.12 11.18
CA ASP A 109 -23.94 -20.98 10.35
C ASP A 109 -24.24 -22.29 9.59
N GLU A 110 -25.35 -22.32 8.84
CA GLU A 110 -25.79 -23.49 8.08
C GLU A 110 -24.76 -23.98 7.04
N SER A 111 -23.80 -23.12 6.66
CA SER A 111 -22.70 -23.46 5.75
C SER A 111 -21.45 -24.00 6.47
N GLY A 112 -21.49 -24.11 7.80
CA GLY A 112 -20.36 -24.56 8.63
C GLY A 112 -19.31 -23.49 8.90
N ARG A 113 -19.57 -22.22 8.53
CA ARG A 113 -18.69 -21.07 8.75
C ARG A 113 -18.96 -20.47 10.13
N LEU A 114 -17.90 -20.05 10.81
CA LEU A 114 -18.01 -19.41 12.12
C LEU A 114 -18.77 -18.08 11.99
N THR A 115 -19.79 -17.88 12.81
CA THR A 115 -20.65 -16.69 12.77
C THR A 115 -19.87 -15.41 12.98
N ARG A 116 -18.79 -15.45 13.77
CA ARG A 116 -17.88 -14.32 13.99
C ARG A 116 -17.19 -13.83 12.71
N HIS A 117 -16.88 -14.72 11.75
CA HIS A 117 -16.26 -14.33 10.48
C HIS A 117 -17.23 -13.64 9.51
N ALA A 118 -18.54 -13.72 9.78
CA ALA A 118 -19.59 -13.14 8.95
C ALA A 118 -20.22 -11.87 9.57
N ASP A 119 -19.74 -11.45 10.74
CA ASP A 119 -20.24 -10.27 11.43
C ASP A 119 -19.55 -8.97 10.94
N THR A 120 -19.87 -7.83 11.55
CA THR A 120 -19.29 -6.53 11.20
C THR A 120 -18.21 -6.07 12.17
N LYS A 121 -17.50 -7.01 12.82
CA LYS A 121 -16.55 -6.72 13.90
C LYS A 121 -15.18 -7.33 13.62
N LEU A 122 -14.25 -6.48 13.18
CA LEU A 122 -12.87 -6.86 12.88
C LEU A 122 -12.07 -7.09 14.17
N GLN A 123 -11.63 -8.33 14.39
CA GLN A 123 -10.79 -8.67 15.53
C GLN A 123 -9.34 -8.18 15.38
N THR A 124 -8.75 -7.73 16.48
CA THR A 124 -7.37 -7.23 16.55
C THR A 124 -6.63 -7.80 17.76
N ARG A 125 -5.30 -7.75 17.76
CA ARG A 125 -4.47 -8.20 18.90
C ARG A 125 -4.22 -7.11 19.94
N MET A 126 -4.73 -5.90 19.72
CA MET A 126 -4.39 -4.72 20.52
C MET A 126 -5.22 -4.67 21.81
N THR A 127 -4.66 -4.08 22.88
CA THR A 127 -5.44 -3.72 24.07
C THR A 127 -6.55 -2.72 23.67
N PRO A 128 -7.65 -2.62 24.43
CA PRO A 128 -8.67 -1.62 24.17
C PRO A 128 -8.11 -0.19 24.05
N ASN A 129 -7.21 0.19 24.97
CA ASN A 129 -6.58 1.51 24.97
C ASN A 129 -5.60 1.68 23.79
N GLY A 130 -4.77 0.67 23.52
CA GLY A 130 -3.82 0.69 22.40
C GLY A 130 -4.53 0.77 21.05
N LEU A 131 -5.61 0.02 20.87
CA LEU A 131 -6.46 0.06 19.68
C LEU A 131 -7.09 1.44 19.50
N GLN A 132 -7.71 1.97 20.55
CA GLN A 132 -8.35 3.29 20.50
C GLN A 132 -7.35 4.39 20.14
N LYS A 133 -6.17 4.40 20.76
CA LYS A 133 -5.08 5.34 20.45
C LYS A 133 -4.65 5.19 18.99
N ARG A 134 -4.41 3.97 18.53
CA ARG A 134 -3.96 3.70 17.15
C ARG A 134 -4.97 4.15 16.10
N LEU A 135 -6.26 3.84 16.31
CA LEU A 135 -7.33 4.26 15.40
C LEU A 135 -7.50 5.78 15.41
N LEU A 136 -7.31 6.44 16.56
CA LEU A 136 -7.34 7.89 16.67
C LEU A 136 -6.20 8.56 15.90
N ASP A 137 -4.98 8.03 16.04
CA ASP A 137 -3.80 8.51 15.32
C ASP A 137 -4.01 8.35 13.80
N LEU A 138 -4.43 7.16 13.35
CA LEU A 138 -4.74 6.90 11.93
C LEU A 138 -5.84 7.83 11.41
N TYR A 139 -6.89 8.08 12.20
CA TYR A 139 -7.98 8.97 11.82
C TYR A 139 -7.50 10.41 11.60
N PHE A 140 -6.73 10.97 12.54
CA PHE A 140 -6.24 12.34 12.41
C PHE A 140 -5.21 12.47 11.29
N ASP A 141 -4.25 11.55 11.23
CA ASP A 141 -3.24 11.55 10.17
C ASP A 141 -3.88 11.44 8.78
N ALA A 142 -4.86 10.54 8.60
CA ALA A 142 -5.55 10.37 7.33
C ALA A 142 -6.25 11.66 6.90
N ARG A 143 -6.94 12.31 7.84
CA ARG A 143 -7.63 13.57 7.60
C ARG A 143 -6.66 14.71 7.27
N THR A 144 -5.57 14.85 8.02
CA THR A 144 -4.54 15.85 7.76
C THR A 144 -3.91 15.64 6.39
N LEU A 145 -3.56 14.41 6.03
CA LEU A 145 -2.99 14.09 4.71
C LEU A 145 -3.97 14.38 3.57
N GLU A 146 -5.25 14.07 3.77
CA GLU A 146 -6.30 14.36 2.78
C GLU A 146 -6.52 15.88 2.64
N GLU A 147 -6.56 16.63 3.75
CA GLU A 147 -6.72 18.09 3.76
C GLU A 147 -5.50 18.84 3.17
N GLU A 148 -4.28 18.37 3.44
CA GLU A 148 -3.03 19.03 3.02
C GLU A 148 -2.59 18.63 1.60
N GLN A 149 -2.75 17.36 1.23
CA GLN A 149 -2.22 16.79 -0.02
C GLN A 149 -3.33 16.44 -1.03
N GLY A 150 -4.60 16.48 -0.61
CA GLY A 150 -5.74 16.16 -1.48
C GLY A 150 -5.81 14.69 -1.89
N VAL A 151 -5.09 13.79 -1.22
CA VAL A 151 -5.00 12.37 -1.58
C VAL A 151 -5.35 11.46 -0.43
N ASN A 152 -6.19 10.46 -0.68
CA ASN A 152 -6.43 9.39 0.27
C ASN A 152 -5.26 8.39 0.24
N ILE A 153 -4.66 8.17 1.40
CA ILE A 153 -3.60 7.17 1.56
C ILE A 153 -3.92 6.09 2.59
N LEU A 154 -5.14 6.07 3.15
CA LEU A 154 -5.57 5.03 4.09
C LEU A 154 -6.23 3.88 3.32
N TYR A 155 -5.65 2.69 3.45
CA TYR A 155 -6.15 1.47 2.80
C TYR A 155 -6.22 0.31 3.77
N LEU A 156 -7.18 -0.58 3.51
CA LEU A 156 -7.22 -1.92 4.05
C LEU A 156 -6.52 -2.86 3.05
N GLY A 157 -5.36 -3.38 3.44
CA GLY A 157 -4.67 -4.43 2.71
C GLY A 157 -5.30 -5.79 3.02
N LEU A 158 -5.75 -6.51 1.99
CA LEU A 158 -6.35 -7.84 2.07
C LEU A 158 -5.42 -8.87 1.45
N GLY A 159 -5.07 -9.89 2.23
CA GLY A 159 -4.09 -10.91 1.90
C GLY A 159 -2.68 -10.33 1.77
N THR A 160 -1.67 -11.14 2.05
CA THR A 160 -0.28 -10.72 1.83
C THR A 160 0.54 -11.79 1.13
N LEU A 161 1.52 -11.36 0.32
CA LEU A 161 2.66 -12.19 -0.04
C LEU A 161 3.71 -12.09 1.06
N LYS A 162 3.98 -13.22 1.72
CA LYS A 162 5.19 -13.40 2.52
C LYS A 162 6.34 -13.76 1.59
N TRP A 163 7.36 -12.91 1.54
CA TRP A 163 8.53 -13.09 0.70
C TRP A 163 9.82 -12.87 1.49
N VAL A 164 10.91 -13.44 0.97
CA VAL A 164 12.23 -13.40 1.61
C VAL A 164 13.16 -12.55 0.75
N ASP A 165 13.86 -11.60 1.37
CA ASP A 165 14.82 -10.75 0.67
C ASP A 165 15.94 -11.60 0.04
N PRO A 166 16.17 -11.50 -1.28
CA PRO A 166 17.26 -12.22 -1.95
C PRO A 166 18.65 -11.91 -1.39
N ASN A 167 18.83 -10.73 -0.81
CA ASN A 167 20.11 -10.29 -0.24
C ASN A 167 20.30 -10.72 1.21
N ASN A 168 19.22 -11.09 1.91
CA ASN A 168 19.29 -11.56 3.29
C ASN A 168 18.10 -12.48 3.60
N ALA A 169 18.37 -13.77 3.73
CA ALA A 169 17.34 -14.78 3.99
C ALA A 169 16.62 -14.62 5.35
N GLU A 170 17.21 -13.89 6.30
CA GLU A 170 16.59 -13.58 7.60
C GLU A 170 15.51 -12.48 7.47
N ASN A 171 15.56 -11.69 6.40
CA ASN A 171 14.62 -10.60 6.16
C ASN A 171 13.35 -11.13 5.47
N ILE A 172 12.40 -11.54 6.29
CA ILE A 172 11.02 -11.85 5.87
C ILE A 172 10.23 -10.55 5.75
N ARG A 173 9.56 -10.36 4.63
CA ARG A 173 8.75 -9.19 4.30
C ARG A 173 7.35 -9.60 3.88
N TYR A 174 6.43 -8.65 4.01
CA TYR A 174 5.02 -8.84 3.70
C TYR A 174 4.55 -7.73 2.77
N ALA A 175 3.89 -8.09 1.68
CA ALA A 175 3.33 -7.15 0.71
C ALA A 175 1.82 -7.43 0.57
N PRO A 176 0.92 -6.46 0.76
CA PRO A 176 -0.52 -6.69 0.60
C PRO A 176 -0.82 -7.07 -0.86
N LEU A 177 -1.84 -7.90 -1.09
CA LEU A 177 -2.22 -8.32 -2.44
C LEU A 177 -3.25 -7.38 -3.05
N ILE A 178 -4.33 -7.12 -2.31
CA ILE A 178 -5.41 -6.20 -2.68
C ILE A 178 -5.45 -5.06 -1.66
N LEU A 179 -5.70 -3.85 -2.15
CA LEU A 179 -5.76 -2.63 -1.36
C LEU A 179 -7.12 -1.97 -1.59
N VAL A 180 -7.91 -1.90 -0.53
CA VAL A 180 -9.24 -1.28 -0.53
C VAL A 180 -9.11 0.12 0.07
N PRO A 181 -9.44 1.20 -0.67
CA PRO A 181 -9.49 2.55 -0.12
C PRO A 181 -10.56 2.64 0.98
N VAL A 182 -10.20 3.14 2.15
CA VAL A 182 -11.11 3.18 3.31
C VAL A 182 -11.07 4.50 4.06
N SER A 183 -12.15 4.80 4.79
CA SER A 183 -12.22 5.89 5.76
C SER A 183 -12.48 5.34 7.17
N LEU A 184 -11.92 6.04 8.16
CA LEU A 184 -12.29 5.87 9.57
C LEU A 184 -13.30 6.95 9.95
N GLU A 185 -14.45 6.54 10.48
CA GLU A 185 -15.53 7.44 10.87
C GLU A 185 -15.87 7.28 12.35
N ARG A 186 -16.20 8.39 13.01
CA ARG A 186 -16.85 8.39 14.33
C ARG A 186 -17.76 9.60 14.45
N GLY A 187 -18.96 9.45 15.00
CA GLY A 187 -19.89 10.56 15.20
C GLY A 187 -19.53 11.41 16.43
N SER A 188 -18.99 10.78 17.48
CA SER A 188 -18.53 11.49 18.68
C SER A 188 -17.30 10.80 19.29
N ALA A 189 -16.67 11.45 20.28
CA ALA A 189 -15.54 10.87 21.00
C ALA A 189 -15.89 9.61 21.81
N ALA A 190 -17.17 9.42 22.15
CA ALA A 190 -17.67 8.26 22.89
C ALA A 190 -18.09 7.10 21.98
N GLU A 191 -18.23 7.35 20.66
CA GLU A 191 -18.58 6.31 19.70
C GLU A 191 -17.36 5.50 19.25
N ARG A 192 -17.61 4.22 18.92
CA ARG A 192 -16.61 3.36 18.31
C ARG A 192 -16.31 3.83 16.88
N PHE A 193 -15.05 3.72 16.48
CA PHE A 193 -14.67 3.90 15.09
C PHE A 193 -15.35 2.87 14.18
N LYS A 194 -15.77 3.35 13.03
CA LYS A 194 -16.30 2.55 11.92
C LYS A 194 -15.35 2.66 10.74
N LEU A 195 -15.03 1.53 10.12
CA LEU A 195 -14.32 1.46 8.86
C LEU A 195 -15.34 1.37 7.72
N ARG A 196 -15.17 2.20 6.68
CA ARG A 196 -15.97 2.12 5.46
C ARG A 196 -15.07 2.06 4.23
N ALA A 197 -15.47 1.29 3.23
CA ALA A 197 -14.91 1.44 1.88
C ALA A 197 -15.29 2.82 1.34
N ARG A 198 -14.35 3.45 0.62
CA ARG A 198 -14.64 4.65 -0.16
C ARG A 198 -15.23 4.24 -1.52
N GLN A 199 -15.69 5.22 -2.28
CA GLN A 199 -16.21 5.01 -3.65
C GLN A 199 -15.10 4.75 -4.68
N GLU A 200 -13.85 4.99 -4.31
CA GLU A 200 -12.68 4.67 -5.12
C GLU A 200 -12.57 3.15 -5.29
N ASP A 201 -12.23 2.69 -6.49
CA ASP A 201 -12.03 1.27 -6.76
C ASP A 201 -10.90 0.69 -5.91
N PHE A 202 -11.08 -0.54 -5.44
CA PHE A 202 -9.98 -1.32 -4.89
C PHE A 202 -8.97 -1.67 -5.98
N ALA A 203 -7.72 -1.89 -5.59
CA ALA A 203 -6.64 -2.11 -6.54
C ALA A 203 -5.75 -3.29 -6.13
N SER A 204 -5.14 -3.95 -7.12
CA SER A 204 -3.99 -4.80 -6.87
C SER A 204 -2.78 -3.96 -6.46
N ASN A 205 -1.85 -4.59 -5.76
CA ASN A 205 -0.59 -3.96 -5.39
C ASN A 205 0.36 -3.88 -6.61
N LEU A 206 0.29 -2.77 -7.34
CA LEU A 206 1.14 -2.51 -8.50
C LEU A 206 2.65 -2.48 -8.17
N SER A 207 3.03 -2.13 -6.93
CA SER A 207 4.43 -2.23 -6.51
C SER A 207 4.91 -3.65 -6.45
N LEU A 208 4.08 -4.54 -5.90
CA LEU A 208 4.38 -5.95 -5.85
C LEU A 208 4.45 -6.55 -7.25
N GLU A 209 3.52 -6.21 -8.13
CA GLU A 209 3.55 -6.64 -9.54
C GLU A 209 4.85 -6.22 -10.24
N ALA A 210 5.21 -4.94 -10.17
CA ALA A 210 6.44 -4.44 -10.77
C ALA A 210 7.69 -5.07 -10.16
N PHE A 211 7.71 -5.31 -8.84
CA PHE A 211 8.80 -6.00 -8.15
C PHE A 211 8.97 -7.44 -8.65
N LEU A 212 7.88 -8.20 -8.70
CA LEU A 212 7.86 -9.60 -9.15
C LEU A 212 8.29 -9.73 -10.61
N ASP A 213 7.75 -8.90 -11.49
CA ASP A 213 8.08 -8.95 -12.91
C ASP A 213 9.54 -8.54 -13.16
N ARG A 214 9.97 -7.40 -12.61
CA ARG A 214 11.30 -6.86 -12.92
C ARG A 214 12.42 -7.64 -12.27
N ILE A 215 12.30 -7.95 -10.98
CA ILE A 215 13.38 -8.56 -10.18
C ILE A 215 13.32 -10.09 -10.25
N HIS A 216 12.13 -10.67 -10.32
CA HIS A 216 11.96 -12.12 -10.23
C HIS A 216 11.46 -12.77 -11.52
N LYS A 217 11.11 -12.00 -12.56
CA LYS A 217 10.54 -12.50 -13.82
C LYS A 217 9.28 -13.34 -13.58
N ILE A 218 8.52 -12.99 -12.54
CA ILE A 218 7.25 -13.59 -12.17
C ILE A 218 6.15 -12.63 -12.60
N ARG A 219 5.29 -13.07 -13.52
CA ARG A 219 4.11 -12.31 -13.92
C ARG A 219 2.96 -12.59 -12.95
N MET A 220 2.37 -11.55 -12.40
CA MET A 220 1.14 -11.66 -11.59
C MET A 220 -0.09 -11.94 -12.47
N PRO A 221 -1.12 -12.62 -11.94
CA PRO A 221 -2.39 -12.76 -12.65
C PRO A 221 -3.01 -11.40 -12.96
N GLU A 222 -3.73 -11.31 -14.08
CA GLU A 222 -4.47 -10.11 -14.44
C GLU A 222 -5.49 -9.76 -13.36
N PHE A 223 -5.62 -8.46 -13.10
CA PHE A 223 -6.51 -7.90 -12.08
C PHE A 223 -7.38 -6.82 -12.72
N GLU A 224 -8.69 -6.89 -12.43
CA GLU A 224 -9.66 -5.87 -12.75
C GLU A 224 -10.56 -5.66 -11.54
N ALA A 225 -10.77 -4.41 -11.15
CA ALA A 225 -11.67 -4.05 -10.08
C ALA A 225 -13.10 -4.04 -10.63
N SER A 226 -13.85 -5.11 -10.37
CA SER A 226 -15.23 -5.25 -10.82
C SER A 226 -16.09 -5.89 -9.73
N GLU A 227 -17.42 -5.81 -9.90
CA GLU A 227 -18.37 -6.47 -8.99
C GLU A 227 -18.23 -8.01 -9.02
N ASP A 228 -17.77 -8.57 -10.14
CA ASP A 228 -17.54 -10.00 -10.34
C ASP A 228 -16.17 -10.49 -9.82
N PHE A 229 -15.38 -9.59 -9.21
CA PHE A 229 -14.07 -9.95 -8.69
C PHE A 229 -14.18 -10.99 -7.54
N ASP A 230 -13.51 -12.13 -7.71
CA ASP A 230 -13.39 -13.16 -6.68
C ASP A 230 -11.99 -13.17 -6.03
N PHE A 231 -11.96 -12.77 -4.76
CA PHE A 231 -10.72 -12.68 -3.99
C PHE A 231 -10.02 -14.04 -3.80
N GLU A 232 -10.79 -15.12 -3.58
CA GLU A 232 -10.23 -16.45 -3.34
C GLU A 232 -9.54 -17.00 -4.60
N THR A 233 -10.21 -16.89 -5.75
CA THR A 233 -9.62 -17.27 -7.04
C THR A 233 -8.39 -16.42 -7.36
N TYR A 234 -8.44 -15.10 -7.13
CA TYR A 234 -7.29 -14.23 -7.39
C TYR A 234 -6.08 -14.63 -6.53
N THR A 235 -6.26 -14.79 -5.21
CA THR A 235 -5.17 -15.19 -4.31
C THR A 235 -4.60 -16.58 -4.62
N SER A 236 -5.44 -17.51 -5.06
CA SER A 236 -5.01 -18.84 -5.53
C SER A 236 -4.12 -18.73 -6.77
N LYS A 237 -4.51 -17.94 -7.78
CA LYS A 237 -3.68 -17.67 -8.97
C LYS A 237 -2.36 -16.98 -8.62
N VAL A 238 -2.37 -16.07 -7.66
CA VAL A 238 -1.13 -15.45 -7.15
C VAL A 238 -0.22 -16.50 -6.53
N SER A 239 -0.77 -17.42 -5.72
CA SER A 239 0.00 -18.51 -5.11
C SER A 239 0.63 -19.43 -6.16
N GLU A 240 -0.09 -19.74 -7.25
CA GLU A 240 0.45 -20.49 -8.39
C GLU A 240 1.59 -19.73 -9.09
N ALA A 241 1.43 -18.43 -9.34
CA ALA A 241 2.43 -17.60 -9.99
C ALA A 241 3.76 -17.55 -9.21
N ILE A 242 3.70 -17.54 -7.87
CA ILE A 242 4.89 -17.48 -7.01
C ILE A 242 5.46 -18.85 -6.65
N ALA A 243 4.86 -19.96 -7.09
CA ALA A 243 5.23 -21.31 -6.67
C ALA A 243 6.71 -21.70 -6.96
N VAL A 244 7.35 -21.01 -7.91
CA VAL A 244 8.79 -21.16 -8.19
C VAL A 244 9.70 -20.70 -7.03
N LYS A 245 9.14 -19.98 -6.05
CA LYS A 245 9.84 -19.50 -4.85
C LYS A 245 9.40 -20.32 -3.62
N PRO A 246 10.11 -21.40 -3.26
CA PRO A 246 9.63 -22.36 -2.25
C PRO A 246 9.56 -21.79 -0.81
N THR A 247 10.29 -20.72 -0.53
CA THR A 247 10.26 -20.03 0.79
C THR A 247 9.21 -18.92 0.86
N TRP A 248 8.52 -18.65 -0.24
CA TRP A 248 7.51 -17.61 -0.33
C TRP A 248 6.12 -18.25 -0.25
N SER A 249 5.15 -17.48 0.23
CA SER A 249 3.79 -18.00 0.41
C SER A 249 2.78 -16.87 0.41
N VAL A 250 1.62 -17.12 -0.19
CA VAL A 250 0.44 -16.26 0.00
C VAL A 250 -0.19 -16.56 1.35
N GLN A 251 -0.51 -15.51 2.09
CA GLN A 251 -1.23 -15.53 3.35
C GLN A 251 -2.57 -14.82 3.11
N PRO A 252 -3.62 -15.55 2.67
CA PRO A 252 -4.84 -14.94 2.14
C PRO A 252 -5.63 -14.16 3.21
N ASP A 253 -5.60 -14.62 4.46
CA ASP A 253 -6.35 -14.06 5.59
C ASP A 253 -5.55 -13.06 6.43
N GLU A 254 -4.36 -12.66 5.97
CA GLU A 254 -3.61 -11.60 6.64
C GLU A 254 -4.09 -10.22 6.17
N ILE A 255 -4.74 -9.50 7.09
CA ILE A 255 -5.38 -8.23 6.82
C ILE A 255 -4.71 -7.13 7.65
N VAL A 256 -4.48 -5.97 7.03
CA VAL A 256 -3.81 -4.83 7.67
C VAL A 256 -4.42 -3.50 7.24
N LEU A 257 -4.80 -2.68 8.22
CA LEU A 257 -5.16 -1.28 7.99
C LEU A 257 -3.92 -0.40 8.15
N GLY A 258 -3.66 0.49 7.19
CA GLY A 258 -2.54 1.41 7.29
C GLY A 258 -2.42 2.39 6.14
N PHE A 259 -1.35 3.20 6.19
CA PHE A 259 -1.04 4.15 5.14
C PHE A 259 -0.20 3.53 4.02
N PHE A 260 -0.73 3.61 2.81
CA PHE A 260 -0.11 3.12 1.57
C PHE A 260 -0.14 4.24 0.53
N SER A 261 1.05 4.69 0.12
CA SER A 261 1.17 5.77 -0.87
C SER A 261 1.36 5.20 -2.26
N PHE A 262 0.38 5.44 -3.13
CA PHE A 262 0.40 5.05 -4.54
C PHE A 262 0.92 6.15 -5.47
N ALA A 263 1.18 7.37 -4.98
CA ALA A 263 1.41 8.53 -5.83
C ALA A 263 2.50 8.30 -6.89
N LYS A 264 3.64 7.70 -6.49
CA LYS A 264 4.72 7.36 -7.42
C LYS A 264 4.35 6.27 -8.43
N PHE A 265 3.47 5.35 -8.05
CA PHE A 265 3.05 4.21 -8.88
C PHE A 265 1.94 4.58 -9.88
N LEU A 266 0.98 5.42 -9.48
CA LEU A 266 0.01 5.99 -10.42
C LEU A 266 0.74 6.82 -11.48
N MET A 267 1.71 7.64 -11.07
CA MET A 267 2.59 8.34 -12.02
C MET A 267 3.38 7.37 -12.91
N TYR A 268 3.93 6.29 -12.36
CA TYR A 268 4.63 5.27 -13.15
C TYR A 268 3.71 4.60 -14.20
N ARG A 269 2.45 4.33 -13.85
CA ARG A 269 1.44 3.76 -14.76
C ARG A 269 1.00 4.79 -15.80
N ASP A 270 0.74 6.02 -15.40
CA ASP A 270 0.35 7.12 -16.29
C ASP A 270 1.46 7.50 -17.27
N LEU A 271 2.73 7.27 -16.91
CA LEU A 271 3.87 7.47 -17.79
C LEU A 271 4.10 6.30 -18.77
N ASP A 272 3.25 5.25 -18.76
CA ASP A 272 3.36 4.14 -19.71
C ASP A 272 2.81 4.51 -21.10
N PRO A 273 3.65 4.67 -22.14
CA PRO A 273 3.16 5.07 -23.45
C PRO A 273 2.25 4.03 -24.12
N THR A 274 2.26 2.77 -23.64
CA THR A 274 1.42 1.68 -24.18
C THR A 274 -0.03 1.76 -23.67
N LEU A 275 -0.24 2.41 -22.53
CA LEU A 275 -1.58 2.61 -21.93
C LEU A 275 -2.30 3.83 -22.52
N TRP A 276 -1.64 4.61 -23.38
CA TRP A 276 -2.23 5.78 -24.03
C TRP A 276 -2.73 5.45 -25.43
N PRO A 277 -3.89 6.01 -25.85
CA PRO A 277 -4.34 5.97 -27.23
C PRO A 277 -3.23 6.46 -28.18
N ALA A 278 -3.14 5.84 -29.36
CA ALA A 278 -2.05 6.10 -30.31
C ALA A 278 -1.91 7.58 -30.71
N ASP A 279 -2.99 8.35 -30.66
CA ASP A 279 -3.09 9.77 -30.97
C ASP A 279 -2.84 10.72 -29.77
N LYS A 280 -2.71 10.17 -28.55
CA LYS A 280 -2.59 10.97 -27.31
C LYS A 280 -1.29 10.76 -26.54
N LYS A 281 -0.38 9.91 -27.02
CA LYS A 281 0.90 9.62 -26.35
C LYS A 281 1.64 10.90 -26.00
N PHE A 282 2.07 11.00 -24.75
CA PHE A 282 2.80 12.17 -24.27
C PHE A 282 4.20 12.30 -24.92
N THR A 283 4.77 11.19 -25.40
CA THR A 283 6.03 11.13 -26.16
C THR A 283 5.98 11.92 -27.47
N ASP A 284 4.79 12.05 -28.05
CA ASP A 284 4.59 12.63 -29.37
C ASP A 284 4.23 14.13 -29.29
N ARG A 285 4.16 14.67 -28.06
CA ARG A 285 3.87 16.09 -27.81
C ARG A 285 5.16 16.89 -27.69
N PRO A 286 5.25 18.07 -28.32
CA PRO A 286 6.42 18.93 -28.19
C PRO A 286 6.64 19.33 -26.72
N LEU A 287 7.85 19.13 -26.22
CA LEU A 287 8.25 19.56 -24.88
C LEU A 287 8.27 21.09 -24.82
N HIS A 288 7.32 21.69 -24.11
CA HIS A 288 7.35 23.10 -23.79
C HIS A 288 8.34 23.34 -22.64
N LEU A 289 9.61 23.54 -22.97
CA LEU A 289 10.61 24.01 -22.01
C LEU A 289 10.31 25.47 -21.67
N SER A 290 9.68 25.72 -20.53
CA SER A 290 9.54 27.08 -19.98
C SER A 290 10.89 27.54 -19.41
N GLY A 291 11.79 27.94 -20.30
CA GLY A 291 13.12 28.40 -19.94
C GLY A 291 13.92 28.79 -21.17
N GLY A 292 13.65 29.97 -21.74
CA GLY A 292 14.38 30.46 -22.91
C GLY A 292 13.72 31.67 -23.54
N THR A 293 14.11 32.84 -23.04
CA THR A 293 14.24 34.14 -23.76
C THR A 293 13.18 34.47 -24.82
N ALA A 294 12.26 35.37 -24.48
CA ALA A 294 11.37 36.02 -25.44
C ALA A 294 12.18 36.66 -26.58
N PRO A 295 11.93 36.33 -27.86
CA PRO A 295 12.54 37.05 -28.96
C PRO A 295 11.82 38.38 -29.15
N SER A 296 12.52 39.46 -28.80
CA SER A 296 12.18 40.83 -29.19
C SER A 296 12.21 40.94 -30.72
N LYS A 297 11.03 41.05 -31.35
CA LYS A 297 10.87 41.57 -32.72
C LYS A 297 9.58 42.38 -32.85
N TYR A 298 9.63 43.64 -32.45
CA TYR A 298 8.83 44.68 -33.10
C TYR A 298 9.78 45.77 -33.60
N HIS A 299 10.04 45.73 -34.92
CA HIS A 299 10.59 46.86 -35.65
C HIS A 299 9.83 47.06 -36.96
N LYS A 300 9.27 48.28 -37.04
CA LYS A 300 8.96 49.13 -38.19
C LYS A 300 7.74 48.82 -39.08
N ARG A 301 6.86 49.83 -39.18
CA ARG A 301 6.70 50.83 -40.26
C ARG A 301 5.67 51.86 -39.75
N ALA A 302 5.84 53.19 -39.73
CA ALA A 302 6.25 54.15 -40.76
C ALA A 302 5.49 53.97 -42.07
N SER A 303 4.27 54.54 -42.12
CA SER A 303 3.79 55.50 -43.13
C SER A 303 2.51 56.16 -42.60
#